data_AF-K9V1L3-F1
#
_entry.id   AF-K9V1L3-F1
#
_cell.length_a   1.000
_cell.length_b   1.000
_cell.length_c   1.000
_cell.angle_alpha   90.00
_cell.angle_beta   90.00
_cell.angle_gamma   90.00
#
_symmetry.space_group_name_H-M   'P 1'
#
loop_
_entity.id
_entity.type
_entity.pdbx_description
1 polymer ?
#
loop_
_entity_poly.entity_id
_entity_poly.type
_entity_poly.pdbx_seq_one_letter_code
_entity_poly.pdbx_strand_id
1 'polypeptide(L)'
;MRYVQRLYTQSSLAQEVSVSTTTIRNWCRFADITIPKRRSFFSCLDLELLAYFYVANQFLRVSQEDYLEEVVCRGGLKLYVREVRRTELSKFLTEFLTLEEQDYFFVKILIEKLKEEQSNESVNSSAAA
;
A
#
# COMPACT_ATOMS: atom_id res chain seq x y z
N MET A 1 -3.66 -10.63 7.19
CA MET A 1 -3.62 -10.57 5.71
C MET A 1 -4.81 -11.27 5.04
N ARG A 2 -6.05 -10.95 5.41
CA ARG A 2 -7.23 -11.56 4.74
C ARG A 2 -7.40 -11.08 3.30
N TYR A 3 -7.01 -9.84 3.02
CA TYR A 3 -7.10 -9.25 1.69
C TYR A 3 -6.02 -9.78 0.76
N VAL A 4 -4.79 -9.94 1.25
CA VAL A 4 -3.65 -10.46 0.48
C VAL A 4 -3.80 -11.96 0.15
N GLN A 5 -4.62 -12.69 0.92
CA GLN A 5 -4.95 -14.10 0.64
C GLN A 5 -5.98 -14.27 -0.50
N ARG A 6 -6.67 -13.21 -0.93
CA ARG A 6 -7.61 -13.27 -2.05
C ARG A 6 -6.86 -13.02 -3.37
N LEU A 7 -7.21 -13.80 -4.38
CA LEU A 7 -6.65 -13.67 -5.73
C LEU A 7 -7.41 -12.59 -6.51
N TYR A 8 -6.70 -11.54 -6.91
CA TYR A 8 -7.28 -10.44 -7.67
C TYR A 8 -6.78 -10.45 -9.12
N THR A 9 -7.71 -10.47 -10.07
CA THR A 9 -7.43 -10.10 -11.46
C THR A 9 -7.51 -8.58 -11.62
N GLN A 10 -7.05 -8.04 -12.75
CA GLN A 10 -7.22 -6.60 -13.04
C GLN A 10 -8.68 -6.14 -12.93
N SER A 11 -9.64 -6.94 -13.44
CA SER A 11 -11.06 -6.59 -13.38
C SER A 11 -11.63 -6.65 -11.97
N SER A 12 -11.32 -7.70 -11.21
CA SER A 12 -11.84 -7.85 -9.85
C SER A 12 -11.21 -6.84 -8.89
N LEU A 13 -9.93 -6.49 -9.06
CA LEU A 13 -9.30 -5.42 -8.30
C LEU A 13 -9.94 -4.07 -8.61
N ALA A 14 -10.14 -3.75 -9.89
CA ALA A 14 -10.80 -2.51 -10.31
C ALA A 14 -12.21 -2.39 -9.71
N GLN A 15 -12.97 -3.49 -9.65
CA GLN A 15 -14.27 -3.54 -9.00
C GLN A 15 -14.16 -3.33 -7.48
N GLU A 16 -13.22 -4.01 -6.81
CA GLU A 16 -13.01 -3.90 -5.35
C GLU A 16 -12.75 -2.45 -4.93
N VAL A 17 -11.93 -1.73 -5.70
CA VAL A 17 -11.59 -0.32 -5.42
C VAL A 17 -12.46 0.69 -6.18
N SER A 18 -13.52 0.24 -6.85
CA SER A 18 -14.47 1.09 -7.58
C SER A 18 -13.83 2.05 -8.61
N VAL A 19 -12.84 1.57 -9.36
CA VAL A 19 -12.19 2.32 -10.45
C VAL A 19 -12.21 1.56 -11.76
N SER A 20 -11.73 2.19 -12.83
CA SER A 20 -11.57 1.50 -14.12
C SER A 20 -10.34 0.58 -14.13
N THR A 21 -10.36 -0.45 -14.97
CA THR A 21 -9.17 -1.28 -15.22
C THR A 21 -8.01 -0.47 -15.80
N THR A 22 -8.30 0.60 -16.56
CA THR A 22 -7.30 1.56 -17.03
C THR A 22 -6.64 2.30 -15.88
N THR A 23 -7.39 2.68 -14.86
CA THR A 23 -6.85 3.31 -13.64
C THR A 23 -5.87 2.36 -12.94
N ILE A 24 -6.26 1.09 -12.74
CA ILE A 24 -5.36 0.06 -12.18
C ILE A 24 -4.09 -0.08 -13.02
N ARG A 25 -4.22 -0.08 -14.36
CA ARG A 25 -3.08 -0.17 -15.27
C ARG A 25 -2.11 0.99 -15.07
N ASN A 26 -2.62 2.21 -14.96
CA ASN A 26 -1.82 3.40 -14.76
C ASN A 26 -1.12 3.36 -13.41
N TRP A 27 -1.81 2.97 -12.34
CA TRP A 27 -1.21 2.80 -11.02
C TRP A 27 -0.08 1.77 -11.04
N CYS A 28 -0.27 0.62 -11.70
CA CYS A 28 0.80 -0.37 -11.86
C CYS A 28 2.03 0.23 -12.56
N ARG A 29 1.82 1.02 -13.62
CA ARG A 29 2.91 1.68 -14.34
C ARG A 29 3.71 2.63 -13.43
N PHE A 30 3.04 3.47 -12.65
CA PHE A 30 3.72 4.44 -11.78
C PHE A 30 4.33 3.80 -10.53
N ALA A 31 3.78 2.68 -10.07
CA ALA A 31 4.35 1.89 -8.98
C ALA A 31 5.49 0.94 -9.42
N ASP A 32 5.91 1.00 -10.69
CA ASP A 32 6.90 0.09 -11.30
C ASP A 32 6.53 -1.40 -11.19
N ILE A 33 5.24 -1.70 -11.34
CA ILE A 33 4.68 -3.05 -11.26
C ILE A 33 4.44 -3.57 -12.68
N THR A 34 4.98 -4.75 -12.98
CA THR A 34 4.64 -5.46 -14.20
C THR A 34 3.19 -5.96 -14.10
N ILE A 35 2.31 -5.40 -14.93
CA ILE A 35 0.90 -5.78 -14.94
C ILE A 35 0.76 -7.28 -15.21
N PRO A 36 -0.03 -8.02 -14.40
CA PRO A 36 -0.28 -9.43 -14.65
C PRO A 36 -0.85 -9.66 -16.06
N LYS A 37 -0.46 -10.76 -16.70
CA LYS A 37 -1.03 -11.16 -18.00
C LYS A 37 -2.54 -11.33 -17.90
N ARG A 38 -3.22 -11.30 -19.05
CA ARG A 38 -4.68 -11.47 -19.10
C ARG A 38 -5.09 -12.77 -18.39
N ARG A 39 -6.01 -12.67 -17.40
CA ARG A 39 -6.45 -13.77 -16.51
C ARG A 39 -5.41 -14.28 -15.51
N SER A 40 -4.32 -13.55 -15.32
CA SER A 40 -3.40 -13.76 -14.19
C SER A 40 -3.81 -12.91 -13.00
N PHE A 41 -3.30 -13.29 -11.83
CA PHE A 41 -3.60 -12.64 -10.57
C PHE A 41 -2.44 -11.73 -10.15
N PHE A 42 -2.76 -10.66 -9.43
CA PHE A 42 -1.77 -9.89 -8.69
C PHE A 42 -1.18 -10.77 -7.58
N SER A 43 0.13 -10.68 -7.41
CA SER A 43 0.80 -11.27 -6.26
C SER A 43 0.55 -10.42 -5.00
N CYS A 44 0.86 -11.00 -3.84
CA CYS A 44 0.83 -10.27 -2.57
C CYS A 44 1.68 -9.00 -2.62
N LEU A 45 2.87 -9.11 -3.20
CA LEU A 45 3.80 -7.99 -3.34
C LEU A 45 3.23 -6.89 -4.25
N ASP A 46 2.59 -7.25 -5.36
CA ASP A 46 1.98 -6.26 -6.26
C ASP A 46 0.88 -5.46 -5.54
N LEU A 47 0.04 -6.14 -4.74
CA LEU A 47 -1.02 -5.48 -3.98
C LEU A 47 -0.46 -4.55 -2.91
N GLU A 48 0.65 -4.93 -2.27
CA GLU A 48 1.34 -4.07 -1.31
C GLU A 48 1.97 -2.85 -1.98
N LEU A 49 2.65 -3.02 -3.11
CA LEU A 49 3.25 -1.91 -3.86
C LEU A 49 2.17 -0.93 -4.37
N LEU A 50 1.05 -1.45 -4.88
CA LEU A 50 -0.12 -0.64 -5.22
C LEU A 50 -0.67 0.09 -4.01
N ALA A 51 -0.68 -0.54 -2.83
CA ALA A 51 -1.15 0.10 -1.61
C ALA A 51 -0.24 1.25 -1.17
N TYR A 52 1.08 1.08 -1.24
CA TYR A 52 2.03 2.15 -0.97
C TYR A 52 1.87 3.31 -1.96
N PHE A 53 1.75 3.02 -3.25
CA PHE A 53 1.49 4.03 -4.28
C PHE A 53 0.17 4.78 -4.02
N TYR A 54 -0.90 4.04 -3.75
CA TYR A 54 -2.23 4.61 -3.49
C TYR A 54 -2.19 5.59 -2.32
N VAL A 55 -1.57 5.22 -1.20
CA VAL A 55 -1.49 6.10 -0.03
C VAL A 55 -0.65 7.34 -0.31
N ALA A 56 0.49 7.20 -1.01
CA ALA A 56 1.33 8.33 -1.38
C ALA A 56 0.57 9.33 -2.25
N ASN A 57 -0.12 8.84 -3.28
CA ASN A 57 -0.84 9.68 -4.22
C ASN A 57 -2.09 10.32 -3.59
N GLN A 58 -2.91 9.51 -2.90
CA GLN A 58 -4.22 9.95 -2.41
C GLN A 58 -4.13 10.83 -1.17
N PHE A 59 -3.29 10.48 -0.19
CA PHE A 59 -3.29 11.13 1.14
C PHE A 59 -2.08 12.04 1.37
N LEU A 60 -0.97 11.77 0.68
CA LEU A 60 0.24 12.59 0.77
C LEU A 60 0.43 13.53 -0.41
N ARG A 61 -0.48 13.46 -1.40
CA ARG A 61 -0.49 14.32 -2.61
C ARG A 61 0.80 14.26 -3.42
N VAL A 62 1.52 13.14 -3.33
CA VAL A 62 2.66 12.88 -4.21
C VAL A 62 2.13 12.70 -5.63
N SER A 63 2.70 13.41 -6.60
CA SER A 63 2.26 13.25 -8.00
C SER A 63 2.55 11.83 -8.48
N GLN A 64 1.80 11.35 -9.49
CA GLN A 64 2.01 10.00 -10.00
C GLN A 64 3.38 9.85 -10.67
N GLU A 65 3.85 10.93 -11.31
CA GLU A 65 5.11 10.98 -12.04
C GLU A 65 6.31 11.03 -11.08
N ASP A 66 6.17 11.72 -9.95
CA ASP A 66 7.23 11.91 -8.97
C ASP A 66 7.33 10.77 -7.95
N TYR A 67 6.36 9.85 -7.91
CA TYR A 67 6.29 8.80 -6.89
C TYR A 67 7.58 7.99 -6.76
N LEU A 68 8.18 7.58 -7.88
CA LEU A 68 9.41 6.81 -7.84
C LEU A 68 10.57 7.61 -7.24
N GLU A 69 10.73 8.86 -7.67
CA GLU A 69 11.86 9.72 -7.25
C GLU A 69 11.70 10.24 -5.81
N GLU A 70 10.50 10.67 -5.43
CA GLU A 70 10.23 11.27 -4.12
C GLU A 70 10.02 10.23 -3.02
N VAL A 71 9.44 9.08 -3.35
CA VAL A 71 9.09 8.07 -2.35
C VAL A 71 10.01 6.87 -2.43
N VAL A 72 10.08 6.18 -3.58
CA VAL A 72 10.79 4.90 -3.69
C VAL A 72 12.30 5.10 -3.53
N CYS A 73 12.90 5.99 -4.32
CA CYS A 73 14.34 6.27 -4.29
C CYS A 73 14.84 6.82 -2.95
N ARG A 74 13.96 7.46 -2.17
CA ARG A 74 14.30 8.02 -0.84
C ARG A 74 14.18 7.01 0.31
N GLY A 75 13.81 5.76 0.03
CA GLY A 75 13.69 4.71 1.06
C GLY A 75 12.25 4.30 1.38
N GLY A 76 11.30 4.63 0.50
CA GLY A 76 9.92 4.16 0.53
C GLY A 76 8.99 4.98 1.43
N LEU A 77 7.71 4.58 1.43
CA LEU A 77 6.64 5.36 2.05
C LEU A 77 6.82 5.58 3.56
N LYS A 78 7.38 4.59 4.29
CA LYS A 78 7.63 4.71 5.73
C LYS A 78 8.55 5.90 6.04
N LEU A 79 9.64 6.01 5.28
CA LEU A 79 10.60 7.10 5.46
C LEU A 79 9.99 8.43 4.99
N TYR A 80 9.32 8.43 3.85
CA TYR A 80 8.66 9.63 3.32
C TYR A 80 7.64 10.23 4.30
N VAL A 81 6.77 9.41 4.91
CA VAL A 81 5.82 9.87 5.95
C VAL A 81 6.54 10.41 7.17
N ARG A 82 7.64 9.77 7.59
CA ARG A 82 8.44 10.24 8.73
C ARG A 82 9.07 11.61 8.46
N GLU A 83 9.50 11.87 7.24
CA GLU A 83 10.09 13.16 6.86
C GLU A 83 9.04 14.27 6.73
N VAL A 84 7.94 14.00 6.01
CA VAL A 84 6.96 15.02 5.63
C VAL A 84 5.89 15.24 6.71
N ARG A 85 5.45 14.17 7.37
CA ARG A 85 4.38 14.23 8.40
C ARG A 85 4.92 14.12 9.82
N ARG A 86 6.22 13.90 10.00
CA ARG A 86 6.88 13.78 11.32
C ARG A 86 6.23 12.71 12.22
N THR A 87 5.70 11.65 11.60
CA THR A 87 5.04 10.55 12.28
C THR A 87 5.39 9.22 11.61
N GLU A 88 5.04 8.11 12.25
CA GLU A 88 5.20 6.77 11.67
C GLU A 88 4.07 6.46 10.70
N LEU A 89 4.33 5.63 9.69
CA LEU A 89 3.30 5.21 8.73
C LEU A 89 2.11 4.53 9.42
N SER A 90 2.36 3.70 10.45
CA SER A 90 1.30 3.07 11.25
C SER A 90 0.36 4.10 11.85
N LYS A 91 0.90 5.06 12.62
CA LYS A 91 0.15 6.15 13.25
C LYS A 91 -0.55 7.03 12.23
N PHE A 92 0.12 7.36 11.13
CA PHE A 92 -0.49 8.11 10.03
C PHE A 92 -1.77 7.42 9.53
N LEU A 93 -1.70 6.12 9.25
CA LEU A 93 -2.83 5.38 8.73
C LEU A 93 -3.95 5.16 9.75
N THR A 94 -3.65 5.07 11.05
CA THR A 94 -4.65 4.74 12.08
C THR A 94 -5.20 5.94 12.86
N GLU A 95 -4.44 7.04 12.95
CA GLU A 95 -4.80 8.21 13.78
C GLU A 95 -5.11 9.46 12.94
N PHE A 96 -4.54 9.59 11.73
CA PHE A 96 -4.71 10.79 10.90
C PHE A 96 -5.72 10.62 9.76
N LEU A 97 -6.00 9.39 9.36
CA LEU A 97 -7.07 9.08 8.41
C LEU A 97 -8.41 8.93 9.14
N THR A 98 -9.49 9.39 8.52
CA THR A 98 -10.86 9.16 9.01
C THR A 98 -11.21 7.68 8.97
N LEU A 99 -12.24 7.26 9.72
CA LEU A 99 -12.71 5.87 9.71
C LEU A 99 -13.13 5.40 8.31
N GLU A 100 -13.67 6.30 7.49
CA GLU A 100 -14.04 6.00 6.10
C GLU A 100 -12.81 5.76 5.22
N GLU A 101 -11.79 6.60 5.35
CA GLU A 101 -10.52 6.45 4.60
C GLU A 101 -9.74 5.21 5.04
N GLN A 102 -9.80 4.87 6.33
CA GLN A 102 -9.26 3.62 6.86
C GLN A 102 -9.97 2.39 6.29
N ASP A 103 -11.21 2.54 5.82
CA ASP A 103 -11.98 1.45 5.24
C ASP A 103 -11.58 1.14 3.78
N TYR A 104 -10.80 2.02 3.14
CA TYR A 104 -10.32 1.80 1.78
C TYR A 104 -9.44 0.56 1.68
N PHE A 105 -9.69 -0.25 0.65
CA PHE A 105 -9.04 -1.55 0.44
C PHE A 105 -7.51 -1.51 0.58
N PHE A 106 -6.85 -0.58 -0.10
CA PHE A 106 -5.39 -0.45 -0.03
C PHE A 106 -4.89 0.03 1.33
N VAL A 107 -5.64 0.88 2.03
CA VAL A 107 -5.29 1.32 3.38
C VAL A 107 -5.37 0.15 4.35
N LYS A 108 -6.43 -0.67 4.27
CA LYS A 108 -6.57 -1.90 5.06
C LYS A 108 -5.41 -2.87 4.87
N ILE A 109 -4.93 -3.06 3.63
CA ILE A 109 -3.76 -3.90 3.34
C ILE A 109 -2.55 -3.42 4.14
N LEU A 110 -2.25 -2.12 4.11
CA LEU A 110 -1.09 -1.57 4.83
C LEU A 110 -1.28 -1.62 6.35
N ILE A 111 -2.48 -1.33 6.87
CA ILE A 111 -2.75 -1.42 8.31
C ILE A 111 -2.56 -2.87 8.81
N GLU A 112 -3.10 -3.87 8.10
CA GLU A 112 -2.92 -5.27 8.47
C GLU A 112 -1.43 -5.68 8.44
N LYS A 113 -0.71 -5.32 7.37
CA LYS A 113 0.72 -5.60 7.24
C LYS A 113 1.53 -5.01 8.40
N LEU A 114 1.32 -3.73 8.71
CA LEU A 114 2.08 -3.05 9.77
C LEU A 114 1.79 -3.63 11.16
N LYS A 115 0.55 -4.09 11.40
CA LYS A 115 0.20 -4.82 12.64
C LYS A 115 0.92 -6.15 12.75
N GLU A 116 1.05 -6.90 11.65
CA GLU A 116 1.80 -8.15 11.61
C GLU A 116 3.30 -7.93 11.83
N GLU A 117 3.89 -6.90 11.20
CA GLU A 117 5.30 -6.54 11.41
C GLU A 117 5.60 -6.21 12.88
N GLN A 118 4.76 -5.40 13.52
CA GLN A 118 4.91 -5.06 14.95
C GLN A 118 4.74 -6.28 15.86
N SER A 119 3.77 -7.16 15.54
CA SER A 119 3.56 -8.41 16.28
C SER A 119 4.78 -9.32 16.19
N ASN A 120 5.36 -9.49 15.00
CA ASN A 120 6.54 -10.31 14.78
C ASN A 120 7.79 -9.73 15.47
N GLU A 121 7.95 -8.41 15.47
CA GLU A 121 9.07 -7.74 16.15
C GLU A 121 9.01 -7.93 17.67
N SER A 122 7.81 -7.82 18.27
CA SER A 122 7.61 -8.10 19.70
C SER A 122 7.93 -9.55 20.08
N VAL A 123 7.52 -10.54 19.27
CA VAL A 123 7.81 -11.96 19.51
C VAL A 123 9.32 -12.24 19.44
N ASN A 124 10.01 -11.67 18.45
CA ASN A 124 11.45 -11.85 18.30
C ASN A 124 12.25 -11.18 19.44
N SER A 125 11.78 -10.04 19.95
CA SER A 125 12.39 -9.37 21.11
C SER A 125 12.18 -10.14 22.42
N SER A 126 11.08 -10.89 22.54
CA SER A 126 10.77 -11.72 23.72
C SER A 126 11.44 -13.10 23.69
N ALA A 127 11.87 -13.59 22.52
CA ALA A 127 12.58 -14.87 22.39
C ALA A 127 14.11 -14.74 22.59
N ALA A 128 14.62 -13.51 22.68
CA ALA A 128 16.04 -13.20 22.85
C ALA A 128 16.41 -12.77 24.30
N ALA A 129 15.48 -12.91 25.26
CA ALA A 129 15.66 -12.62 26.68
C ALA A 129 15.54 -13.89 27.53
#